data_AF-A0A8C5CVT9-F1
#
_entry.id   AF-A0A8C5CVT9-F1
#
_cell.length_a   1.000
_cell.length_b   1.000
_cell.length_c   1.000
_cell.angle_alpha   90.00
_cell.angle_beta   90.00
_cell.angle_gamma   90.00
#
_symmetry.space_group_name_H-M   'P 1'
#
loop_
_entity.id
_entity.type
_entity.pdbx_description
1 polymer ?
#
loop_
_entity_poly.entity_id
_entity_poly.type
_entity_poly.pdbx_seq_one_letter_code
_entity_poly.pdbx_strand_id
1 'polypeptide(L)'
;MRLRNGTFLTVLLFCLCGLISLSWYTAFSNSKGKVMVFFNTRYGARGCVCIPTVCVWWRAARLVYWPNIQELRRISPPPPHLLSSPSSSFPSSPVSFYSTYLSSPLLSPPVWSSLPASPTCLHNGGCDSFLCCRSRSNRWRTKQNLDYCFLMMYAQTKGTYYVQLEDDIVARPNYFTTMKNFALQQPLEDWMILEFSQLGFIGKMFKSIDLSLIVEFMLMFYKDKPIDWLLDHIMWVKVCNPEKDAKHCDRQKANLRIRFKPSLFQHVGTHSSLAGKIQKLKDKDFGKQTLHKGHANPLAEVTTSLKTYQHFTLEKAYLGEDFFWAFTPVAGDFIRMRFFTPVRIEKYFFRSGNIEHPGDKLYNTSVEVLPFDNIQGEKEALREGTEKSPRYHRTEDGFICIGMFQNGIAEGEVDPSFGPLEAFRLTVLTDSPVWVILSEIFIRKAE
;
A
#
# COMPACT_ATOMS: atom_id res chain seq x y z
N MET A 1 1.54 -42.92 -56.09
CA MET A 1 2.53 -42.50 -55.07
C MET A 1 1.96 -41.33 -54.28
N ARG A 2 2.16 -41.25 -52.95
CA ARG A 2 1.74 -40.11 -52.11
C ARG A 2 2.98 -39.40 -51.55
N LEU A 3 3.05 -38.08 -51.71
CA LEU A 3 4.17 -37.25 -51.23
C LEU A 3 3.92 -36.67 -49.81
N ARG A 4 4.99 -36.19 -49.18
CA ARG A 4 5.09 -35.92 -47.73
C ARG A 4 4.71 -34.48 -47.37
N ASN A 5 3.49 -34.26 -46.86
CA ASN A 5 3.12 -32.95 -46.27
C ASN A 5 3.35 -32.86 -44.74
N GLY A 6 3.50 -33.98 -44.03
CA GLY A 6 3.60 -33.98 -42.56
C GLY A 6 4.83 -33.26 -41.99
N THR A 7 5.98 -33.36 -42.66
CA THR A 7 7.26 -32.82 -42.15
C THR A 7 7.38 -31.30 -42.23
N PHE A 8 6.64 -30.63 -43.12
CA PHE A 8 6.73 -29.17 -43.24
C PHE A 8 5.94 -28.47 -42.12
N LEU A 9 4.76 -29.01 -41.79
CA LEU A 9 3.90 -28.48 -40.73
C LEU A 9 4.55 -28.61 -39.34
N THR A 10 5.26 -29.72 -39.07
CA THR A 10 5.98 -29.90 -37.80
C THR A 10 7.15 -28.93 -37.66
N VAL A 11 7.93 -28.70 -38.71
CA VAL A 11 9.02 -27.70 -38.69
C VAL A 11 8.47 -26.29 -38.45
N LEU A 12 7.37 -25.92 -39.12
CA LEU A 12 6.72 -24.61 -38.91
C LEU A 12 6.27 -24.41 -37.46
N LEU A 13 5.68 -25.46 -36.85
CA LEU A 13 5.27 -25.46 -35.44
C LEU A 13 6.46 -25.30 -34.48
N PHE A 14 7.56 -26.04 -34.70
CA PHE A 14 8.76 -25.90 -33.87
C PHE A 14 9.43 -24.52 -34.02
N CYS A 15 9.46 -23.96 -35.23
CA CYS A 15 9.95 -22.59 -35.45
C CYS A 15 9.07 -21.53 -34.77
N LEU A 16 7.74 -21.67 -34.83
CA LEU A 16 6.81 -20.77 -34.12
C LEU A 16 6.97 -20.87 -32.60
N CYS A 17 7.08 -22.07 -32.04
CA CYS A 17 7.38 -22.26 -30.62
C CYS A 17 8.74 -21.66 -30.22
N GLY A 18 9.76 -21.75 -31.08
CA GLY A 18 11.07 -21.12 -30.86
C GLY A 18 11.03 -19.59 -30.88
N LEU A 19 10.29 -19.00 -31.82
CA LEU A 19 10.12 -17.54 -31.89
C LEU A 19 9.30 -16.99 -30.72
N ILE A 20 8.26 -17.71 -30.29
CA ILE A 20 7.50 -17.39 -29.08
C ILE A 20 8.41 -17.46 -27.85
N SER A 21 9.23 -18.51 -27.70
CA SER A 21 10.11 -18.64 -26.52
C SER A 21 11.22 -17.57 -26.49
N LEU A 22 11.78 -17.16 -27.64
CA LEU A 22 12.70 -16.00 -27.71
C LEU A 22 12.01 -14.68 -27.38
N SER A 23 10.78 -14.47 -27.85
CA SER A 23 9.97 -13.28 -27.51
C SER A 23 9.69 -13.20 -26.00
N TRP A 24 9.38 -14.33 -25.36
CA TRP A 24 9.22 -14.40 -23.91
C TRP A 24 10.54 -14.19 -23.15
N TYR A 25 11.66 -14.75 -23.61
CA TYR A 25 12.96 -14.54 -22.98
C TYR A 25 13.42 -13.08 -23.05
N THR A 26 13.22 -12.42 -24.20
CA THR A 26 13.57 -11.00 -24.37
C THR A 26 12.65 -10.07 -23.57
N ALA A 27 11.34 -10.36 -23.50
CA ALA A 27 10.42 -9.66 -22.61
C ALA A 27 10.84 -9.78 -21.13
N PHE A 28 11.15 -11.01 -20.67
CA PHE A 28 11.56 -11.28 -19.29
C PHE A 28 12.94 -10.71 -18.93
N SER A 29 13.82 -10.52 -19.92
CA SER A 29 15.17 -9.97 -19.72
C SER A 29 15.24 -8.43 -19.73
N ASN A 30 14.32 -7.72 -20.42
CA ASN A 30 14.44 -6.27 -20.63
C ASN A 30 13.36 -5.41 -19.96
N SER A 31 12.25 -5.97 -19.47
CA SER A 31 11.21 -5.15 -18.81
C SER A 31 11.59 -4.76 -17.38
N LYS A 32 12.40 -3.69 -17.20
CA LYS A 32 12.53 -2.96 -15.92
C LYS A 32 11.27 -2.15 -15.59
N GLY A 33 10.10 -2.81 -15.61
CA GLY A 33 8.85 -2.22 -15.16
C GLY A 33 8.86 -1.98 -13.65
N LYS A 34 7.98 -1.09 -13.17
CA LYS A 34 7.71 -0.89 -11.73
C LYS A 34 6.91 -2.08 -11.16
N VAL A 35 7.53 -3.27 -11.19
CA VAL A 35 6.97 -4.53 -10.72
C VAL A 35 6.94 -4.53 -9.20
N MET A 36 5.86 -5.09 -8.65
CA MET A 36 5.61 -5.30 -7.24
C MET A 36 5.47 -6.81 -7.02
N VAL A 37 6.29 -7.38 -6.14
CA VAL A 37 6.35 -8.84 -5.92
C VAL A 37 5.54 -9.22 -4.68
N PHE A 38 4.73 -10.29 -4.80
CA PHE A 38 3.88 -10.82 -3.73
C PHE A 38 4.20 -12.29 -3.43
N PHE A 39 4.04 -12.68 -2.16
CA PHE A 39 4.21 -14.05 -1.68
C PHE A 39 3.10 -14.45 -0.72
N ASN A 40 2.73 -15.74 -0.74
CA ASN A 40 1.67 -16.34 0.08
C ASN A 40 2.02 -17.83 0.31
N THR A 41 2.09 -18.33 1.55
CA THR A 41 3.01 -19.46 1.87
C THR A 41 2.57 -20.47 2.96
N ARG A 42 1.31 -20.92 2.99
CA ARG A 42 0.87 -21.98 3.94
C ARG A 42 1.63 -23.30 3.77
N TYR A 43 2.13 -23.58 2.55
CA TYR A 43 2.97 -24.74 2.22
C TYR A 43 4.02 -24.43 1.15
N GLY A 44 5.16 -23.89 1.62
CA GLY A 44 6.37 -23.66 0.82
C GLY A 44 6.35 -22.38 -0.02
N ALA A 45 7.54 -21.93 -0.43
CA ALA A 45 7.70 -20.70 -1.21
C ALA A 45 7.00 -20.82 -2.59
N ARG A 46 5.93 -20.03 -2.78
CA ARG A 46 5.25 -19.82 -4.06
C ARG A 46 5.21 -18.33 -4.32
N GLY A 47 5.91 -17.88 -5.36
CA GLY A 47 5.93 -16.48 -5.78
C GLY A 47 4.91 -16.21 -6.87
N CYS A 48 4.35 -15.00 -6.88
CA CYS A 48 3.59 -14.48 -8.01
C CYS A 48 4.26 -13.18 -8.50
N VAL A 49 4.63 -13.17 -9.78
CA VAL A 49 5.19 -11.98 -10.45
C VAL A 49 4.10 -11.42 -11.37
N CYS A 50 3.67 -10.19 -11.11
CA CYS A 50 2.64 -9.51 -11.88
C CYS A 50 3.28 -8.60 -12.94
N ILE A 51 3.40 -9.13 -14.17
CA ILE A 51 3.68 -8.34 -15.38
C ILE A 51 2.32 -7.86 -15.95
N PRO A 52 2.19 -6.67 -16.59
CA PRO A 52 0.91 -5.97 -16.77
C PRO A 52 -0.25 -6.66 -17.53
N THR A 53 -0.11 -7.91 -17.97
CA THR A 53 -1.16 -8.68 -18.68
C THR A 53 -1.34 -10.13 -18.23
N VAL A 54 -0.44 -10.73 -17.42
CA VAL A 54 -0.55 -12.15 -17.01
C VAL A 54 0.00 -12.39 -15.60
N CYS A 55 -0.77 -13.06 -14.74
CA CYS A 55 -0.29 -13.66 -13.49
C CYS A 55 0.09 -15.14 -13.72
N VAL A 56 1.38 -15.46 -13.70
CA VAL A 56 1.88 -16.84 -13.90
C VAL A 56 2.25 -17.48 -12.55
N TRP A 57 1.60 -18.60 -12.22
CA TRP A 57 1.89 -19.40 -11.03
C TRP A 57 3.06 -20.35 -11.29
N TRP A 58 4.15 -20.22 -10.53
CA TRP A 58 5.28 -21.16 -10.57
C TRP A 58 5.32 -22.11 -9.36
N ARG A 59 5.48 -23.40 -9.63
CA ARG A 59 5.96 -24.38 -8.63
C ARG A 59 7.48 -24.45 -8.70
N ALA A 60 8.15 -24.29 -7.56
CA ALA A 60 9.54 -24.71 -7.41
C ALA A 60 9.62 -26.23 -7.14
N ALA A 61 10.57 -26.90 -7.78
CA ALA A 61 11.12 -28.21 -7.43
C ALA A 61 10.16 -29.42 -7.20
N ARG A 62 9.66 -30.01 -8.29
CA ARG A 62 10.01 -31.40 -8.65
C ARG A 62 9.58 -31.77 -10.08
N LEU A 63 10.34 -32.69 -10.69
CA LEU A 63 10.04 -33.33 -11.97
C LEU A 63 9.01 -34.47 -11.81
N VAL A 64 8.61 -35.03 -12.96
CA VAL A 64 7.73 -36.20 -13.18
C VAL A 64 6.23 -35.87 -13.27
N TYR A 65 5.62 -36.45 -14.31
CA TYR A 65 4.23 -36.33 -14.75
C TYR A 65 3.28 -37.23 -13.94
N TRP A 66 1.97 -37.04 -14.12
CA TRP A 66 0.92 -37.95 -13.65
C TRP A 66 -0.07 -38.20 -14.78
N PRO A 67 -0.56 -39.44 -14.94
CA PRO A 67 -1.95 -39.65 -15.32
C PRO A 67 -2.69 -40.59 -14.36
N ASN A 68 -4.01 -40.42 -14.31
CA ASN A 68 -4.91 -40.98 -13.30
C ASN A 68 -5.17 -42.48 -13.47
N ILE A 69 -5.59 -43.15 -12.37
CA ILE A 69 -6.88 -43.87 -12.26
C ILE A 69 -7.16 -44.25 -10.78
N GLN A 70 -8.31 -44.87 -10.51
CA GLN A 70 -9.00 -45.02 -9.21
C GLN A 70 -8.55 -46.24 -8.36
N GLU A 71 -9.30 -46.45 -7.26
CA GLU A 71 -9.46 -47.65 -6.42
C GLU A 71 -8.59 -47.87 -5.17
N LEU A 72 -9.19 -48.63 -4.23
CA LEU A 72 -8.72 -48.92 -2.88
C LEU A 72 -8.24 -50.37 -2.76
N ARG A 73 -6.99 -50.57 -2.31
CA ARG A 73 -6.64 -51.69 -1.42
C ARG A 73 -5.29 -51.49 -0.72
N ARG A 74 -5.12 -52.15 0.44
CA ARG A 74 -3.87 -52.17 1.23
C ARG A 74 -2.98 -53.32 0.77
N ILE A 75 -1.69 -53.09 0.50
CA ILE A 75 -0.63 -54.10 0.55
C ILE A 75 0.65 -53.44 1.11
N SER A 76 1.43 -54.19 1.89
CA SER A 76 2.69 -53.76 2.53
C SER A 76 3.90 -53.78 1.58
N PRO A 77 5.00 -53.05 1.86
CA PRO A 77 6.15 -52.96 0.95
C PRO A 77 7.23 -54.05 1.16
N PRO A 78 7.91 -54.50 0.09
CA PRO A 78 9.19 -55.23 0.13
C PRO A 78 10.42 -54.27 0.07
N PRO A 79 11.66 -54.76 0.34
CA PRO A 79 12.86 -53.93 0.58
C PRO A 79 13.68 -53.54 -0.68
N PRO A 80 14.68 -52.63 -0.56
CA PRO A 80 15.42 -52.04 -1.70
C PRO A 80 16.74 -52.75 -2.06
N HIS A 81 17.26 -52.47 -3.26
CA HIS A 81 18.62 -52.81 -3.71
C HIS A 81 19.34 -51.61 -4.38
N LEU A 82 20.66 -51.74 -4.58
CA LEU A 82 21.62 -50.64 -4.82
C LEU A 82 21.93 -50.35 -6.31
N LEU A 83 22.85 -49.38 -6.50
CA LEU A 83 23.67 -48.98 -7.68
C LEU A 83 23.23 -47.62 -8.30
N SER A 84 24.10 -46.75 -8.82
CA SER A 84 25.55 -46.46 -8.64
C SER A 84 25.86 -45.18 -9.47
N SER A 85 26.88 -44.38 -9.13
CA SER A 85 27.25 -43.17 -9.90
C SER A 85 28.14 -43.46 -11.14
N PRO A 86 28.28 -42.47 -12.04
CA PRO A 86 29.63 -41.94 -12.31
C PRO A 86 29.69 -40.40 -12.46
N SER A 87 30.86 -39.86 -12.83
CA SER A 87 31.25 -38.43 -12.75
C SER A 87 31.93 -37.88 -14.03
N SER A 88 31.95 -36.55 -14.20
CA SER A 88 32.83 -35.81 -15.13
C SER A 88 32.97 -34.32 -14.72
N SER A 89 33.90 -33.56 -15.34
CA SER A 89 34.62 -32.47 -14.64
C SER A 89 35.06 -31.23 -15.47
N PHE A 90 34.96 -30.03 -14.86
CA PHE A 90 35.75 -28.78 -15.13
C PHE A 90 35.75 -28.19 -16.58
N PRO A 91 36.37 -27.02 -16.87
CA PRO A 91 36.93 -25.91 -16.04
C PRO A 91 36.04 -24.62 -16.14
N SER A 92 36.42 -23.33 -15.93
CA SER A 92 37.60 -22.56 -15.47
C SER A 92 37.14 -21.16 -14.95
N SER A 93 38.05 -20.34 -14.37
CA SER A 93 37.82 -18.91 -14.03
C SER A 93 38.59 -17.94 -14.96
N PRO A 94 38.51 -16.61 -14.74
CA PRO A 94 39.65 -15.98 -14.02
C PRO A 94 39.28 -15.02 -12.87
N VAL A 95 40.29 -14.71 -12.03
CA VAL A 95 40.32 -13.71 -10.95
C VAL A 95 40.73 -12.33 -11.53
N SER A 96 40.74 -11.14 -10.91
CA SER A 96 40.79 -10.61 -9.53
C SER A 96 40.41 -9.09 -9.59
N PHE A 97 40.40 -8.20 -8.58
CA PHE A 97 41.13 -8.05 -7.32
C PHE A 97 40.29 -7.20 -6.32
N TYR A 98 40.25 -7.57 -5.04
CA TYR A 98 40.60 -6.70 -3.91
C TYR A 98 40.61 -7.49 -2.59
N SER A 99 41.81 -7.89 -2.17
CA SER A 99 42.16 -8.23 -0.78
C SER A 99 42.46 -6.89 -0.06
N THR A 100 42.32 -6.71 1.26
CA THR A 100 43.03 -7.43 2.34
C THR A 100 42.45 -7.06 3.73
N TYR A 101 42.83 -7.82 4.77
CA TYR A 101 42.50 -7.65 6.20
C TYR A 101 41.05 -8.05 6.56
N LEU A 102 40.79 -9.29 7.01
CA LEU A 102 41.36 -9.89 8.23
C LEU A 102 41.51 -11.41 8.13
N SER A 103 42.59 -11.93 8.72
CA SER A 103 42.95 -13.36 8.68
C SER A 103 42.77 -14.05 10.03
N SER A 104 41.90 -15.06 10.10
CA SER A 104 42.02 -16.20 11.04
C SER A 104 41.12 -17.36 10.59
N PRO A 105 41.55 -18.63 10.75
CA PRO A 105 40.81 -19.79 10.27
C PRO A 105 39.83 -20.33 11.30
N LEU A 106 38.66 -20.81 10.84
CA LEU A 106 37.89 -21.98 11.33
C LEU A 106 36.42 -21.87 10.87
N LEU A 107 36.09 -22.45 9.70
CA LEU A 107 34.74 -22.95 9.36
C LEU A 107 34.77 -23.66 7.99
N SER A 108 34.93 -24.98 8.00
CA SER A 108 34.53 -25.81 6.87
C SER A 108 33.00 -25.88 6.80
N PRO A 109 32.39 -25.94 5.60
CA PRO A 109 30.94 -26.00 5.47
C PRO A 109 30.40 -27.34 6.00
N PRO A 110 29.35 -27.34 6.85
CA PRO A 110 28.78 -28.57 7.38
C PRO A 110 28.10 -29.39 6.28
N VAL A 111 28.47 -30.67 6.17
CA VAL A 111 27.88 -31.60 5.20
C VAL A 111 26.42 -31.91 5.60
N TRP A 112 25.47 -31.64 4.71
CA TRP A 112 24.03 -31.89 4.91
C TRP A 112 23.66 -33.38 4.82
N SER A 113 24.20 -34.22 5.72
CA SER A 113 23.99 -35.68 5.71
C SER A 113 23.64 -36.31 7.07
N SER A 114 23.59 -35.54 8.15
CA SER A 114 23.38 -36.08 9.51
C SER A 114 22.49 -35.20 10.40
N LEU A 115 21.22 -35.03 10.02
CA LEU A 115 20.18 -34.71 11.00
C LEU A 115 19.97 -35.96 11.89
N PRO A 116 20.14 -35.88 13.23
CA PRO A 116 19.81 -37.00 14.09
C PRO A 116 18.32 -37.32 14.00
N ALA A 117 17.98 -38.60 14.03
CA ALA A 117 16.59 -39.06 14.04
C ALA A 117 15.83 -38.46 15.24
N SER A 118 14.50 -38.35 15.09
CA SER A 118 13.66 -37.74 16.13
C SER A 118 13.79 -38.49 17.46
N PRO A 119 13.91 -37.80 18.61
CA PRO A 119 13.74 -38.45 19.90
C PRO A 119 12.30 -38.96 19.97
N THR A 120 12.13 -40.29 19.95
CA THR A 120 10.85 -40.95 20.18
C THR A 120 10.31 -40.51 21.54
N CYS A 121 9.07 -40.03 21.58
CA CYS A 121 8.41 -39.72 22.83
C CYS A 121 8.24 -41.02 23.63
N LEU A 122 9.06 -41.21 24.67
CA LEU A 122 8.88 -42.29 25.63
C LEU A 122 7.50 -42.14 26.28
N HIS A 123 6.69 -43.18 26.18
CA HIS A 123 5.51 -43.31 27.03
C HIS A 123 5.97 -43.40 28.49
N ASN A 124 5.22 -42.76 29.39
CA ASN A 124 5.45 -42.68 30.84
C ASN A 124 6.63 -41.78 31.25
N GLY A 125 6.35 -40.47 31.31
CA GLY A 125 7.23 -39.44 31.85
C GLY A 125 6.57 -38.08 31.66
N GLY A 126 6.28 -37.35 32.74
CA GLY A 126 5.49 -36.13 32.69
C GLY A 126 6.21 -34.97 32.00
N CYS A 127 6.05 -34.82 30.68
CA CYS A 127 6.54 -33.66 29.95
C CYS A 127 5.58 -32.47 30.07
N ASP A 128 6.06 -31.36 30.60
CA ASP A 128 5.33 -30.09 30.63
C ASP A 128 4.87 -29.68 29.23
N SER A 129 3.55 -29.69 29.02
CA SER A 129 2.93 -29.31 27.74
C SER A 129 3.32 -27.90 27.31
N PHE A 130 3.53 -27.00 28.29
CA PHE A 130 4.05 -25.65 28.08
C PHE A 130 5.46 -25.62 27.47
N LEU A 131 6.41 -26.44 27.92
CA LEU A 131 7.76 -26.47 27.34
C LEU A 131 7.75 -27.04 25.92
N CYS A 132 6.95 -28.07 25.66
CA CYS A 132 6.78 -28.62 24.31
C CYS A 132 6.15 -27.59 23.36
N CYS A 133 5.10 -26.88 23.80
CA CYS A 133 4.47 -25.82 23.01
C CYS A 133 5.38 -24.60 22.81
N ARG A 134 6.15 -24.19 23.82
CA ARG A 134 7.10 -23.04 23.73
C ARG A 134 8.24 -23.33 22.77
N SER A 135 8.82 -24.53 22.82
CA SER A 135 9.87 -24.95 21.88
C SER A 135 9.35 -25.11 20.44
N ARG A 136 8.15 -25.67 20.24
CA ARG A 136 7.48 -25.70 18.93
C ARG A 136 7.17 -24.30 18.40
N SER A 137 6.63 -23.40 19.23
CA SER A 137 6.29 -22.02 18.85
C SER A 137 7.52 -21.19 18.48
N ASN A 138 8.65 -21.37 19.17
CA ASN A 138 9.89 -20.67 18.80
C ASN A 138 10.45 -21.23 17.49
N ARG A 139 10.52 -22.56 17.31
CA ARG A 139 10.93 -23.17 16.02
C ARG A 139 10.09 -22.67 14.84
N TRP A 140 8.78 -22.48 15.03
CA TRP A 140 7.91 -21.91 14.00
C TRP A 140 8.27 -20.46 13.65
N ARG A 141 8.43 -19.58 14.66
CA ARG A 141 8.87 -18.17 14.43
C ARG A 141 10.23 -18.11 13.74
N THR A 142 11.19 -18.92 14.18
CA THR A 142 12.53 -19.02 13.58
C THR A 142 12.46 -19.44 12.11
N LYS A 143 11.60 -20.41 11.76
CA LYS A 143 11.34 -20.76 10.36
C LYS A 143 10.69 -19.61 9.59
N GLN A 144 9.64 -18.99 10.13
CA GLN A 144 8.92 -17.90 9.49
C GLN A 144 9.83 -16.71 9.16
N ASN A 145 10.70 -16.32 10.10
CA ASN A 145 11.72 -15.28 9.89
C ASN A 145 12.67 -15.63 8.73
N LEU A 146 13.19 -16.87 8.69
CA LEU A 146 14.08 -17.33 7.61
C LEU A 146 13.37 -17.43 6.25
N ASP A 147 12.12 -17.89 6.23
CA ASP A 147 11.31 -17.94 5.01
C ASP A 147 11.13 -16.53 4.44
N TYR A 148 10.76 -15.54 5.26
CA TYR A 148 10.66 -14.14 4.83
C TYR A 148 12.00 -13.58 4.32
N CYS A 149 13.12 -13.84 5.01
CA CYS A 149 14.45 -13.43 4.55
C CYS A 149 14.78 -13.99 3.16
N PHE A 150 14.49 -15.28 2.92
CA PHE A 150 14.71 -15.92 1.63
C PHE A 150 13.89 -15.29 0.50
N LEU A 151 12.61 -14.98 0.77
CA LEU A 151 11.73 -14.33 -0.21
C LEU A 151 12.18 -12.91 -0.56
N MET A 152 12.64 -12.13 0.41
CA MET A 152 13.20 -10.79 0.21
C MET A 152 14.48 -10.82 -0.64
N MET A 153 15.44 -11.70 -0.30
CA MET A 153 16.67 -11.87 -1.09
C MET A 153 16.38 -12.27 -2.54
N TYR A 154 15.44 -13.20 -2.75
CA TYR A 154 15.04 -13.62 -4.10
C TYR A 154 14.40 -12.47 -4.89
N ALA A 155 13.59 -11.63 -4.24
CA ALA A 155 12.80 -10.59 -4.88
C ALA A 155 13.56 -9.28 -5.13
N GLN A 156 14.70 -9.04 -4.47
CA GLN A 156 15.50 -7.81 -4.59
C GLN A 156 15.82 -7.41 -6.04
N THR A 157 16.07 -8.39 -6.92
CA THR A 157 16.38 -8.15 -8.35
C THR A 157 15.15 -8.17 -9.27
N LYS A 158 13.92 -8.24 -8.72
CA LYS A 158 12.69 -8.56 -9.46
C LYS A 158 11.65 -7.43 -9.53
N GLY A 159 11.87 -6.31 -8.85
CA GLY A 159 10.94 -5.18 -8.87
C GLY A 159 11.50 -3.94 -8.20
N THR A 160 10.73 -2.85 -8.24
CA THR A 160 11.05 -1.61 -7.50
C THR A 160 10.63 -1.73 -6.04
N TYR A 161 9.51 -2.41 -5.79
CA TYR A 161 8.92 -2.57 -4.46
C TYR A 161 8.62 -4.04 -4.14
N TYR A 162 8.86 -4.42 -2.89
CA TYR A 162 8.51 -5.73 -2.33
C TYR A 162 7.29 -5.57 -1.41
N VAL A 163 6.33 -6.50 -1.46
CA VAL A 163 5.21 -6.53 -0.51
C VAL A 163 5.11 -7.90 0.15
N GLN A 164 5.27 -7.94 1.46
CA GLN A 164 4.90 -9.13 2.22
C GLN A 164 3.37 -9.23 2.36
N LEU A 165 2.84 -10.40 2.06
CA LEU A 165 1.51 -10.83 2.48
C LEU A 165 1.65 -12.10 3.34
N GLU A 166 0.59 -12.42 4.08
CA GLU A 166 0.48 -13.69 4.82
C GLU A 166 -0.73 -14.47 4.31
N ASP A 167 -0.85 -15.73 4.71
CA ASP A 167 -1.96 -16.60 4.37
C ASP A 167 -3.30 -16.17 4.97
N ASP A 168 -4.38 -16.76 4.43
CA ASP A 168 -5.75 -16.61 4.92
C ASP A 168 -6.29 -15.17 4.92
N ILE A 169 -5.65 -14.24 4.18
CA ILE A 169 -6.10 -12.84 4.09
C ILE A 169 -7.25 -12.65 3.09
N VAL A 170 -8.18 -11.75 3.46
CA VAL A 170 -9.13 -11.13 2.53
C VAL A 170 -8.63 -9.73 2.18
N ALA A 171 -8.58 -9.44 0.88
CA ALA A 171 -8.19 -8.13 0.34
C ALA A 171 -9.42 -7.30 -0.09
N ARG A 172 -9.30 -5.98 -0.05
CA ARG A 172 -10.24 -5.05 -0.70
C ARG A 172 -10.18 -5.20 -2.24
N PRO A 173 -11.28 -4.94 -2.97
CA PRO A 173 -11.22 -4.73 -4.42
C PRO A 173 -10.19 -3.65 -4.79
N ASN A 174 -9.56 -3.77 -5.96
CA ASN A 174 -8.56 -2.84 -6.50
C ASN A 174 -7.28 -2.63 -5.65
N TYR A 175 -7.06 -3.42 -4.59
CA TYR A 175 -5.94 -3.27 -3.65
C TYR A 175 -4.57 -3.06 -4.33
N PHE A 176 -4.27 -3.78 -5.42
CA PHE A 176 -3.04 -3.63 -6.20
C PHE A 176 -2.86 -2.21 -6.74
N THR A 177 -3.88 -1.66 -7.39
CA THR A 177 -3.86 -0.31 -7.96
C THR A 177 -3.76 0.74 -6.86
N THR A 178 -4.48 0.56 -5.75
CA THR A 178 -4.41 1.45 -4.58
C THR A 178 -3.00 1.47 -3.98
N MET A 179 -2.39 0.31 -3.71
CA MET A 179 -1.01 0.22 -3.19
C MET A 179 0.00 0.84 -4.15
N LYS A 180 -0.13 0.58 -5.45
CA LYS A 180 0.76 1.11 -6.49
C LYS A 180 0.69 2.63 -6.56
N ASN A 181 -0.52 3.19 -6.57
CA ASN A 181 -0.70 4.65 -6.65
C ASN A 181 -0.21 5.33 -5.37
N PHE A 182 -0.56 4.81 -4.20
CA PHE A 182 -0.10 5.35 -2.91
C PHE A 182 1.44 5.38 -2.81
N ALA A 183 2.11 4.30 -3.21
CA ALA A 183 3.58 4.20 -3.23
C ALA A 183 4.26 5.10 -4.29
N LEU A 184 3.50 5.59 -5.28
CA LEU A 184 3.97 6.56 -6.28
C LEU A 184 3.69 8.02 -5.86
N GLN A 185 2.77 8.25 -4.93
CA GLN A 185 2.52 9.56 -4.32
C GLN A 185 3.53 9.89 -3.21
N GLN A 186 4.14 8.87 -2.57
CA GLN A 186 5.12 9.13 -1.51
C GLN A 186 6.45 9.66 -2.10
N PRO A 187 7.09 10.66 -1.46
CA PRO A 187 8.46 11.07 -1.82
C PRO A 187 9.44 9.90 -1.67
N LEU A 188 10.51 9.89 -2.46
CA LEU A 188 11.37 8.70 -2.61
C LEU A 188 12.25 8.42 -1.38
N GLU A 189 12.60 9.45 -0.61
CA GLU A 189 13.65 9.36 0.42
C GLU A 189 13.08 9.21 1.84
N ASP A 190 11.92 9.77 2.15
CA ASP A 190 11.44 9.98 3.53
C ASP A 190 10.86 8.74 4.25
N TRP A 191 10.57 7.64 3.55
CA TRP A 191 9.91 6.45 4.13
C TRP A 191 10.71 5.16 4.00
N MET A 192 10.48 4.24 4.94
CA MET A 192 11.08 2.90 5.00
C MET A 192 10.04 1.79 4.79
N ILE A 193 8.83 1.94 5.33
CA ILE A 193 7.77 0.93 5.27
C ILE A 193 6.43 1.63 4.96
N LEU A 194 5.68 1.11 3.99
CA LEU A 194 4.25 1.46 3.85
C LEU A 194 3.38 0.33 4.42
N GLU A 195 2.48 0.65 5.35
CA GLU A 195 1.55 -0.31 5.94
C GLU A 195 0.17 -0.26 5.29
N PHE A 196 -0.28 -1.37 4.71
CA PHE A 196 -1.66 -1.55 4.20
C PHE A 196 -2.55 -2.42 5.11
N SER A 197 -2.00 -2.85 6.26
CA SER A 197 -2.73 -3.38 7.42
C SER A 197 -1.91 -3.14 8.69
N GLN A 198 -2.57 -2.89 9.82
CA GLN A 198 -1.95 -2.81 11.15
C GLN A 198 -1.59 -4.20 11.71
N LEU A 199 -2.19 -5.29 11.23
CA LEU A 199 -1.99 -6.63 11.78
C LEU A 199 -0.77 -7.33 11.18
N GLY A 200 0.07 -7.88 12.07
CA GLY A 200 1.17 -8.78 11.72
C GLY A 200 2.11 -8.23 10.64
N PHE A 201 2.70 -9.13 9.86
CA PHE A 201 3.55 -8.76 8.73
C PHE A 201 2.78 -8.64 7.40
N ILE A 202 1.45 -8.58 7.47
CA ILE A 202 0.54 -8.45 6.33
C ILE A 202 0.66 -7.06 5.70
N GLY A 203 0.73 -7.01 4.37
CA GLY A 203 0.60 -5.76 3.61
C GLY A 203 1.69 -4.75 3.94
N LYS A 204 2.92 -5.22 4.18
CA LYS A 204 4.08 -4.35 4.45
C LYS A 204 4.90 -4.20 3.18
N MET A 205 4.99 -2.98 2.68
CA MET A 205 5.74 -2.65 1.47
C MET A 205 7.09 -2.01 1.80
N PHE A 206 8.12 -2.41 1.04
CA PHE A 206 9.49 -1.93 1.16
C PHE A 206 10.05 -1.54 -0.22
N LYS A 207 11.01 -0.61 -0.25
CA LYS A 207 11.81 -0.32 -1.45
C LYS A 207 12.82 -1.46 -1.63
N SER A 208 12.97 -2.01 -2.83
CA SER A 208 13.77 -3.24 -3.04
C SER A 208 15.27 -3.04 -2.74
N ILE A 209 15.74 -1.80 -2.80
CA ILE A 209 17.09 -1.38 -2.42
C ILE A 209 17.36 -1.53 -0.91
N ASP A 210 16.35 -1.31 -0.05
CA ASP A 210 16.49 -1.41 1.41
C ASP A 210 16.50 -2.87 1.90
N LEU A 211 16.17 -3.85 1.05
CA LEU A 211 15.98 -5.24 1.47
C LEU A 211 17.23 -5.90 2.02
N SER A 212 18.45 -5.55 1.57
CA SER A 212 19.68 -6.12 2.14
C SER A 212 19.78 -5.79 3.64
N LEU A 213 19.66 -4.51 3.99
CA LEU A 213 19.70 -4.04 5.38
C LEU A 213 18.62 -4.70 6.26
N ILE A 214 17.41 -4.86 5.71
CA ILE A 214 16.29 -5.48 6.41
C ILE A 214 16.55 -6.98 6.64
N VAL A 215 17.01 -7.70 5.61
CA VAL A 215 17.34 -9.12 5.69
C VAL A 215 18.51 -9.36 6.63
N GLU A 216 19.60 -8.59 6.53
CA GLU A 216 20.78 -8.72 7.39
C GLU A 216 20.41 -8.55 8.87
N PHE A 217 19.61 -7.53 9.20
CA PHE A 217 19.12 -7.35 10.56
C PHE A 217 18.22 -8.50 11.03
N MET A 218 17.32 -8.98 10.17
CA MET A 218 16.48 -10.13 10.49
C MET A 218 17.30 -11.42 10.71
N LEU A 219 18.34 -11.65 9.91
CA LEU A 219 19.26 -12.79 10.01
C LEU A 219 20.19 -12.73 11.24
N MET A 220 20.44 -11.56 11.81
CA MET A 220 21.15 -11.46 13.11
C MET A 220 20.32 -12.01 14.28
N PHE A 221 18.99 -11.83 14.26
CA PHE A 221 18.13 -12.03 15.43
C PHE A 221 16.94 -13.00 15.20
N TYR A 222 16.96 -13.77 14.11
CA TYR A 222 15.85 -14.63 13.67
C TYR A 222 15.41 -15.70 14.67
N LYS A 223 16.22 -16.04 15.67
CA LYS A 223 15.89 -17.00 16.73
C LYS A 223 15.17 -16.36 17.91
N ASP A 224 15.40 -15.08 18.14
CA ASP A 224 15.19 -14.44 19.45
C ASP A 224 13.91 -13.60 19.50
N LYS A 225 13.48 -13.07 18.35
CA LYS A 225 12.31 -12.19 18.22
C LYS A 225 11.41 -12.61 17.03
N PRO A 226 10.09 -12.38 17.10
CA PRO A 226 9.21 -12.47 15.93
C PRO A 226 9.45 -11.28 14.98
N ILE A 227 9.11 -11.47 13.70
CA ILE A 227 9.34 -10.50 12.62
C ILE A 227 8.85 -9.08 12.94
N ASP A 228 7.68 -8.93 13.57
CA ASP A 228 7.08 -7.63 13.90
C ASP A 228 7.96 -6.81 14.85
N TRP A 229 8.62 -7.49 15.78
CA TRP A 229 9.50 -6.86 16.77
C TRP A 229 10.87 -6.58 16.16
N LEU A 230 11.34 -7.39 15.22
CA LEU A 230 12.56 -7.13 14.46
C LEU A 230 12.42 -5.84 13.64
N LEU A 231 11.27 -5.63 12.99
CA LEU A 231 10.96 -4.42 12.24
C LEU A 231 10.88 -3.18 13.15
N ASP A 232 10.23 -3.30 14.31
CA ASP A 232 10.21 -2.21 15.29
C ASP A 232 11.60 -1.88 15.85
N HIS A 233 12.46 -2.89 16.04
CA HIS A 233 13.86 -2.70 16.41
C HIS A 233 14.69 -2.05 15.29
N ILE A 234 14.49 -2.39 14.00
CA ILE A 234 15.13 -1.68 12.87
C ILE A 234 14.77 -0.19 12.91
N MET A 235 13.49 0.15 13.06
CA MET A 235 13.06 1.55 13.13
C MET A 235 13.58 2.25 14.39
N TRP A 236 13.59 1.57 15.54
CA TRP A 236 14.16 2.12 16.79
C TRP A 236 15.65 2.46 16.62
N VAL A 237 16.45 1.54 16.08
CA VAL A 237 17.88 1.76 15.82
C VAL A 237 18.12 2.89 14.80
N LYS A 238 17.23 3.07 13.81
CA LYS A 238 17.38 4.14 12.81
C LYS A 238 17.07 5.56 13.33
N VAL A 239 16.08 5.74 14.22
CA VAL A 239 15.57 7.11 14.53
C VAL A 239 15.30 7.44 16.01
N CYS A 240 15.48 6.51 16.94
CA CYS A 240 15.26 6.78 18.36
C CYS A 240 16.58 7.05 19.09
N ASN A 241 16.85 8.33 19.41
CA ASN A 241 17.95 8.72 20.29
C ASN A 241 17.62 8.30 21.75
N PRO A 242 18.48 7.53 22.45
CA PRO A 242 18.32 7.18 23.87
C PRO A 242 18.18 8.37 24.84
N GLU A 243 18.69 9.55 24.48
CA GLU A 243 18.63 10.79 25.28
C GLU A 243 17.25 11.48 25.21
N LYS A 244 16.35 11.01 24.33
CA LYS A 244 15.04 11.62 24.08
C LYS A 244 13.89 10.76 24.56
N ASP A 245 12.74 11.40 24.76
CA ASP A 245 11.55 10.75 25.30
C ASP A 245 10.89 9.77 24.31
N ALA A 246 10.08 8.85 24.85
CA ALA A 246 9.39 7.84 24.07
C ALA A 246 8.45 8.44 23.00
N LYS A 247 7.80 9.59 23.25
CA LYS A 247 6.89 10.22 22.27
C LYS A 247 7.66 10.84 21.12
N HIS A 248 8.89 11.32 21.33
CA HIS A 248 9.79 11.67 20.22
C HIS A 248 10.14 10.42 19.38
N CYS A 249 10.53 9.31 20.02
CA CYS A 249 10.81 8.05 19.32
C CYS A 249 9.60 7.58 18.48
N ASP A 250 8.39 7.55 19.06
CA ASP A 250 7.17 7.14 18.36
C ASP A 250 6.82 8.06 17.17
N ARG A 251 7.02 9.38 17.31
CA ARG A 251 6.84 10.35 16.21
C ARG A 251 7.80 10.08 15.05
N GLN A 252 9.09 9.87 15.35
CA GLN A 252 10.08 9.60 14.29
C GLN A 252 9.82 8.25 13.61
N LYS A 253 9.42 7.22 14.37
CA LYS A 253 8.97 5.93 13.80
C LYS A 253 7.76 6.10 12.87
N ALA A 254 6.80 6.95 13.23
CA ALA A 254 5.61 7.21 12.41
C ALA A 254 5.95 7.88 11.07
N ASN A 255 6.97 8.74 11.01
CA ASN A 255 7.44 9.35 9.77
C ASN A 255 8.00 8.28 8.80
N LEU A 256 8.85 7.37 9.28
CA LEU A 256 9.39 6.27 8.45
C LEU A 256 8.37 5.18 8.11
N ARG A 257 7.29 5.04 8.89
CA ARG A 257 6.27 4.00 8.77
C ARG A 257 4.90 4.59 8.45
N ILE A 258 4.76 5.07 7.22
CA ILE A 258 3.52 5.65 6.71
C ILE A 258 2.45 4.55 6.57
N ARG A 259 1.24 4.80 7.07
CA ARG A 259 0.12 3.86 7.01
C ARG A 259 -0.96 4.34 6.05
N PHE A 260 -1.34 3.47 5.12
CA PHE A 260 -2.54 3.65 4.31
C PHE A 260 -3.81 3.35 5.12
N LYS A 261 -4.85 4.17 4.95
CA LYS A 261 -6.18 3.98 5.54
C LYS A 261 -7.27 4.16 4.46
N PRO A 262 -8.37 3.40 4.49
CA PRO A 262 -8.63 2.24 5.36
C PRO A 262 -7.74 1.04 5.00
N SER A 263 -7.52 0.11 5.94
CA SER A 263 -6.68 -1.07 5.71
C SER A 263 -7.21 -1.91 4.53
N LEU A 264 -6.30 -2.35 3.66
CA LEU A 264 -6.63 -3.12 2.46
C LEU A 264 -6.74 -4.62 2.71
N PHE A 265 -6.19 -5.12 3.81
CA PHE A 265 -6.13 -6.55 4.14
C PHE A 265 -6.65 -6.86 5.55
N GLN A 266 -7.23 -8.05 5.71
CA GLN A 266 -7.65 -8.63 6.99
C GLN A 266 -7.33 -10.13 7.01
N HIS A 267 -6.66 -10.61 8.06
CA HIS A 267 -6.46 -12.04 8.29
C HIS A 267 -7.77 -12.74 8.69
N VAL A 268 -8.16 -13.80 7.98
CA VAL A 268 -9.40 -14.57 8.20
C VAL A 268 -9.07 -15.99 8.66
N GLY A 269 -8.52 -16.08 9.86
CA GLY A 269 -8.27 -17.33 10.56
C GLY A 269 -8.82 -17.29 11.98
N THR A 270 -10.09 -17.70 12.15
CA THR A 270 -10.74 -17.77 13.48
C THR A 270 -10.08 -18.82 14.37
N HIS A 271 -9.60 -19.92 13.80
CA HIS A 271 -8.79 -20.94 14.47
C HIS A 271 -7.34 -20.84 13.99
N SER A 272 -6.40 -20.68 14.92
CA SER A 272 -4.98 -20.85 14.63
C SER A 272 -4.66 -22.32 14.36
N SER A 273 -3.58 -22.59 13.62
CA SER A 273 -2.95 -23.91 13.54
C SER A 273 -2.36 -24.39 14.87
N LEU A 274 -2.24 -23.50 15.86
CA LEU A 274 -1.99 -23.83 17.26
C LEU A 274 -3.30 -24.20 17.96
N ALA A 275 -3.42 -25.46 18.38
CA ALA A 275 -4.60 -26.00 19.06
C ALA A 275 -5.11 -25.11 20.21
N GLY A 276 -6.41 -24.87 20.25
CA GLY A 276 -7.09 -24.05 21.27
C GLY A 276 -7.01 -22.53 21.06
N LYS A 277 -6.14 -22.00 20.21
CA LYS A 277 -6.00 -20.54 20.04
C LYS A 277 -6.99 -19.98 19.01
N ILE A 278 -8.11 -19.45 19.50
CA ILE A 278 -9.10 -18.69 18.71
C ILE A 278 -8.60 -17.25 18.52
N GLN A 279 -8.36 -16.83 17.28
CA GLN A 279 -7.75 -15.53 16.95
C GLN A 279 -8.82 -14.55 16.43
N LYS A 280 -9.53 -13.86 17.35
CA LYS A 280 -10.59 -12.88 17.02
C LYS A 280 -10.07 -11.47 16.64
N LEU A 281 -8.78 -11.34 16.30
CA LEU A 281 -8.15 -10.05 16.02
C LEU A 281 -8.54 -9.53 14.62
N LYS A 282 -9.42 -8.52 14.61
CA LYS A 282 -9.71 -7.70 13.42
C LYS A 282 -8.77 -6.49 13.38
N ASP A 283 -8.41 -6.08 12.18
CA ASP A 283 -7.72 -4.83 11.92
C ASP A 283 -8.70 -3.67 12.20
N LYS A 284 -8.25 -2.63 12.91
CA LYS A 284 -9.12 -1.52 13.32
C LYS A 284 -9.64 -0.71 12.14
N ASP A 285 -8.87 -0.64 11.05
CA ASP A 285 -9.17 0.21 9.91
C ASP A 285 -9.62 -0.59 8.68
N PHE A 286 -9.73 -1.93 8.78
CA PHE A 286 -10.36 -2.75 7.73
C PHE A 286 -11.89 -2.68 7.81
N GLY A 287 -12.57 -2.75 6.67
CA GLY A 287 -14.02 -2.62 6.58
C GLY A 287 -14.53 -1.17 6.64
N LYS A 288 -13.86 -0.28 7.38
CA LYS A 288 -14.16 1.18 7.41
C LYS A 288 -14.28 1.80 6.02
N GLN A 289 -15.19 2.77 5.89
CA GLN A 289 -15.32 3.61 4.70
C GLN A 289 -14.17 4.62 4.64
N THR A 290 -13.93 5.25 3.49
CA THR A 290 -12.97 6.36 3.37
C THR A 290 -13.48 7.58 4.12
N LEU A 291 -12.59 8.30 4.82
CA LEU A 291 -12.95 9.48 5.60
C LEU A 291 -13.12 10.74 4.74
N HIS A 292 -12.58 10.71 3.52
CA HIS A 292 -12.65 11.74 2.50
C HIS A 292 -13.09 11.14 1.16
N LYS A 293 -13.35 12.00 0.17
CA LYS A 293 -13.51 11.63 -1.24
C LYS A 293 -12.81 12.68 -2.11
N GLY A 294 -11.69 12.27 -2.71
CA GLY A 294 -10.87 13.12 -3.57
C GLY A 294 -11.39 13.24 -5.01
N HIS A 295 -11.08 14.36 -5.65
CA HIS A 295 -11.51 14.70 -7.01
C HIS A 295 -10.41 15.49 -7.75
N ALA A 296 -10.42 15.44 -9.08
CA ALA A 296 -9.48 16.19 -9.93
C ALA A 296 -9.93 17.65 -10.11
N ASN A 297 -9.73 18.47 -9.07
CA ASN A 297 -10.13 19.88 -9.05
C ASN A 297 -9.24 20.77 -9.97
N PRO A 298 -9.72 21.96 -10.40
CA PRO A 298 -8.92 22.93 -11.15
C PRO A 298 -7.67 23.36 -10.37
N LEU A 299 -6.53 23.61 -11.02
CA LEU A 299 -5.32 24.07 -10.30
C LEU A 299 -5.55 25.43 -9.62
N ALA A 300 -5.35 25.48 -8.31
CA ALA A 300 -5.58 26.65 -7.48
C ALA A 300 -4.52 26.78 -6.36
N GLU A 301 -4.25 28.02 -5.98
CA GLU A 301 -3.67 28.38 -4.69
C GLU A 301 -4.78 28.29 -3.63
N VAL A 302 -4.56 27.52 -2.56
CA VAL A 302 -5.53 27.40 -1.46
C VAL A 302 -5.00 28.08 -0.21
N THR A 303 -5.87 28.84 0.46
CA THR A 303 -5.53 29.69 1.61
C THR A 303 -6.66 29.66 2.63
N THR A 304 -6.33 29.69 3.93
CA THR A 304 -7.32 29.74 5.00
C THR A 304 -6.76 30.42 6.24
N SER A 305 -7.62 31.10 7.00
CA SER A 305 -7.31 31.61 8.35
C SER A 305 -7.36 30.50 9.42
N LEU A 306 -8.05 29.39 9.13
CA LEU A 306 -8.31 28.32 10.08
C LEU A 306 -7.04 27.54 10.43
N LYS A 307 -6.79 27.39 11.72
CA LYS A 307 -5.65 26.65 12.24
C LYS A 307 -5.81 25.15 12.01
N THR A 308 -4.93 24.57 11.19
CA THR A 308 -4.91 23.14 10.86
C THR A 308 -4.63 22.25 12.07
N TYR A 309 -5.23 21.05 12.05
CA TYR A 309 -4.97 19.99 13.03
C TYR A 309 -4.01 18.95 12.44
N GLN A 310 -2.89 18.72 13.14
CA GLN A 310 -1.83 17.78 12.76
C GLN A 310 -1.32 17.94 11.31
N HIS A 311 -1.77 17.06 10.40
CA HIS A 311 -1.29 16.92 9.01
C HIS A 311 -2.43 16.94 7.98
N PHE A 312 -3.64 17.29 8.42
CA PHE A 312 -4.89 17.35 7.64
C PHE A 312 -5.05 18.76 7.04
N THR A 313 -4.18 19.09 6.10
CA THR A 313 -4.05 20.45 5.54
C THR A 313 -4.96 20.66 4.31
N LEU A 314 -5.22 21.93 3.96
CA LEU A 314 -6.20 22.28 2.94
C LEU A 314 -5.76 21.86 1.53
N GLU A 315 -4.45 21.85 1.28
CA GLU A 315 -3.83 21.47 0.02
C GLU A 315 -4.12 20.00 -0.30
N LYS A 316 -3.98 19.12 0.71
CA LYS A 316 -4.30 17.69 0.57
C LYS A 316 -5.79 17.44 0.33
N ALA A 317 -6.66 18.21 0.98
CA ALA A 317 -8.10 18.14 0.77
C ALA A 317 -8.49 18.55 -0.64
N TYR A 318 -7.85 19.61 -1.15
CA TYR A 318 -8.11 20.14 -2.48
C TYR A 318 -7.56 19.25 -3.61
N LEU A 319 -6.38 18.65 -3.39
CA LEU A 319 -5.79 17.62 -4.26
C LEU A 319 -6.49 16.26 -4.16
N GLY A 320 -7.34 16.06 -3.15
CA GLY A 320 -8.05 14.79 -2.93
C GLY A 320 -7.20 13.67 -2.34
N GLU A 321 -6.09 14.00 -1.67
CA GLU A 321 -5.19 13.05 -1.00
C GLU A 321 -5.64 12.73 0.43
N ASP A 322 -6.26 13.70 1.12
CA ASP A 322 -6.85 13.50 2.44
C ASP A 322 -8.08 14.39 2.68
N PHE A 323 -8.54 14.55 3.93
CA PHE A 323 -9.44 15.64 4.34
C PHE A 323 -8.68 16.77 5.03
N PHE A 324 -9.31 17.95 5.07
CA PHE A 324 -8.87 19.07 5.89
C PHE A 324 -9.55 18.97 7.26
N TRP A 325 -8.80 19.18 8.34
CA TRP A 325 -9.32 19.23 9.71
C TRP A 325 -8.69 20.42 10.42
N ALA A 326 -9.53 21.29 11.00
CA ALA A 326 -9.11 22.46 11.75
C ALA A 326 -9.91 22.61 13.05
N PHE A 327 -9.35 23.38 13.98
CA PHE A 327 -10.05 23.79 15.21
C PHE A 327 -11.22 24.74 14.89
N THR A 328 -12.18 24.86 15.82
CA THR A 328 -12.52 26.21 16.34
C THR A 328 -12.80 27.36 15.35
N PRO A 329 -13.68 27.25 14.32
CA PRO A 329 -13.92 28.38 13.41
C PRO A 329 -14.74 29.50 14.09
N VAL A 330 -14.31 30.74 13.87
CA VAL A 330 -14.89 32.00 14.39
C VAL A 330 -15.56 32.77 13.25
N ALA A 331 -16.51 33.66 13.55
CA ALA A 331 -17.10 34.54 12.55
C ALA A 331 -16.02 35.36 11.82
N GLY A 332 -16.04 35.34 10.48
CA GLY A 332 -15.03 35.95 9.61
C GLY A 332 -13.89 35.00 9.18
N ASP A 333 -13.80 33.78 9.73
CA ASP A 333 -12.87 32.77 9.20
C ASP A 333 -13.23 32.37 7.76
N PHE A 334 -12.21 32.10 6.95
CA PHE A 334 -12.41 31.78 5.53
C PHE A 334 -11.57 30.60 5.02
N ILE A 335 -12.07 29.96 3.97
CA ILE A 335 -11.36 29.00 3.12
C ILE A 335 -11.46 29.51 1.68
N ARG A 336 -10.34 29.94 1.08
CA ARG A 336 -10.30 30.58 -0.25
C ARG A 336 -9.43 29.76 -1.21
N MET A 337 -10.01 29.43 -2.36
CA MET A 337 -9.40 28.68 -3.46
C MET A 337 -9.30 29.62 -4.67
N ARG A 338 -8.09 30.10 -4.99
CA ARG A 338 -7.82 31.06 -6.07
C ARG A 338 -7.19 30.33 -7.26
N PHE A 339 -7.84 30.32 -8.40
CA PHE A 339 -7.37 29.62 -9.59
C PHE A 339 -6.17 30.35 -10.23
N PHE A 340 -5.14 29.63 -10.67
CA PHE A 340 -3.97 30.23 -11.32
C PHE A 340 -4.28 30.85 -12.70
N THR A 341 -5.41 30.49 -13.28
CA THR A 341 -6.00 31.05 -14.51
C THR A 341 -7.51 31.12 -14.30
N PRO A 342 -8.25 32.11 -14.82
CA PRO A 342 -9.70 32.17 -14.67
C PRO A 342 -10.39 30.92 -15.25
N VAL A 343 -11.33 30.33 -14.52
CA VAL A 343 -12.00 29.07 -14.91
C VAL A 343 -13.51 29.28 -14.96
N ARG A 344 -14.15 28.89 -16.07
CA ARG A 344 -15.61 28.72 -16.12
C ARG A 344 -15.97 27.45 -15.36
N ILE A 345 -16.85 27.59 -14.37
CA ILE A 345 -17.26 26.52 -13.46
C ILE A 345 -18.76 26.31 -13.66
N GLU A 346 -19.19 25.06 -13.63
CA GLU A 346 -20.57 24.67 -13.91
C GLU A 346 -21.28 24.22 -12.61
N LYS A 347 -20.59 23.42 -11.79
CA LYS A 347 -21.12 22.91 -10.51
C LYS A 347 -20.04 22.84 -9.44
N TYR A 348 -20.40 23.17 -8.21
CA TYR A 348 -19.62 22.91 -7.01
C TYR A 348 -20.33 21.91 -6.08
N PHE A 349 -19.55 21.18 -5.30
CA PHE A 349 -20.01 20.35 -4.19
C PHE A 349 -18.94 20.32 -3.09
N PHE A 350 -19.33 20.69 -1.87
CA PHE A 350 -18.49 20.68 -0.68
C PHE A 350 -19.17 19.86 0.44
N ARG A 351 -18.45 18.91 1.05
CA ARG A 351 -18.92 18.13 2.21
C ARG A 351 -18.06 18.38 3.43
N SER A 352 -18.72 18.57 4.56
CA SER A 352 -18.13 18.80 5.86
C SER A 352 -18.53 17.71 6.86
N GLY A 353 -17.64 17.40 7.81
CA GLY A 353 -17.73 16.22 8.68
C GLY A 353 -17.35 14.90 7.97
N ASN A 354 -17.12 13.84 8.73
CA ASN A 354 -16.90 12.48 8.20
C ASN A 354 -17.58 11.39 9.07
N ILE A 355 -17.36 10.11 8.75
CA ILE A 355 -18.02 8.98 9.45
C ILE A 355 -17.47 8.70 10.87
N GLU A 356 -16.25 9.11 11.19
CA GLU A 356 -15.68 9.00 12.54
C GLU A 356 -16.01 10.24 13.39
N HIS A 357 -16.11 11.39 12.73
CA HIS A 357 -16.38 12.71 13.31
C HIS A 357 -17.57 13.38 12.58
N PRO A 358 -18.82 12.92 12.84
CA PRO A 358 -20.01 13.43 12.15
C PRO A 358 -20.49 14.80 12.66
N GLY A 359 -19.98 15.25 13.81
CA GLY A 359 -20.29 16.56 14.39
C GLY A 359 -19.39 17.69 13.87
N ASP A 360 -18.16 17.37 13.46
CA ASP A 360 -17.10 18.32 13.07
C ASP A 360 -17.41 19.00 11.72
N LYS A 361 -18.34 19.96 11.72
CA LYS A 361 -18.96 20.51 10.51
C LYS A 361 -18.94 22.03 10.44
N LEU A 362 -18.91 22.53 9.20
CA LEU A 362 -19.31 23.89 8.83
C LEU A 362 -20.82 24.06 9.04
N TYR A 363 -21.17 25.04 9.88
CA TYR A 363 -22.52 25.58 10.06
C TYR A 363 -22.48 27.07 9.69
N ASN A 364 -23.61 27.65 9.28
CA ASN A 364 -23.74 29.07 8.94
C ASN A 364 -22.56 29.61 8.10
N THR A 365 -22.16 28.86 7.07
CA THR A 365 -21.02 29.19 6.20
C THR A 365 -21.56 29.46 4.80
N SER A 366 -21.21 30.61 4.21
CA SER A 366 -21.55 30.96 2.84
C SER A 366 -20.65 30.24 1.83
N VAL A 367 -21.13 30.12 0.59
CA VAL A 367 -20.32 29.82 -0.60
C VAL A 367 -20.33 31.05 -1.49
N GLU A 368 -19.15 31.57 -1.77
CA GLU A 368 -18.92 32.82 -2.46
C GLU A 368 -17.97 32.61 -3.65
N VAL A 369 -18.15 33.39 -4.72
CA VAL A 369 -17.30 33.37 -5.91
C VAL A 369 -16.88 34.76 -6.34
N LEU A 370 -15.68 34.88 -6.90
CA LEU A 370 -15.15 36.11 -7.49
C LEU A 370 -15.07 35.94 -9.01
N PRO A 371 -15.94 36.61 -9.79
CA PRO A 371 -15.80 36.72 -11.25
C PRO A 371 -14.49 37.42 -11.63
N PHE A 372 -13.86 36.97 -12.71
CA PHE A 372 -12.69 37.65 -13.27
C PHE A 372 -13.09 38.95 -14.01
N ASP A 373 -14.16 38.87 -14.81
CA ASP A 373 -14.72 40.01 -15.53
C ASP A 373 -15.83 40.67 -14.69
N ASN A 374 -15.54 41.77 -13.99
CA ASN A 374 -16.50 42.47 -13.11
C ASN A 374 -17.63 43.24 -13.86
N ILE A 375 -17.84 42.90 -15.14
CA ILE A 375 -18.79 43.49 -16.09
C ILE A 375 -20.24 43.48 -15.57
N GLN A 376 -20.57 42.54 -14.68
CA GLN A 376 -21.91 42.43 -14.10
C GLN A 376 -22.23 43.59 -13.16
N GLY A 377 -21.25 44.13 -12.42
CA GLY A 377 -21.44 45.31 -11.56
C GLY A 377 -21.76 46.57 -12.37
N GLU A 378 -20.99 46.82 -13.43
CA GLU A 378 -21.20 47.96 -14.33
C GLU A 378 -22.55 47.87 -15.06
N LYS A 379 -22.94 46.68 -15.54
CA LYS A 379 -24.22 46.48 -16.25
C LYS A 379 -25.46 46.55 -15.37
N GLU A 380 -25.32 46.34 -14.06
CA GLU A 380 -26.41 46.52 -13.10
C GLU A 380 -26.53 47.99 -12.66
N ALA A 381 -25.40 48.68 -12.42
CA ALA A 381 -25.39 50.13 -12.19
C ALA A 381 -25.92 50.94 -13.40
N LEU A 382 -25.56 50.55 -14.63
CA LEU A 382 -26.11 51.15 -15.86
C LEU A 382 -27.59 50.79 -16.14
N ARG A 383 -28.29 50.18 -15.17
CA ARG A 383 -29.70 49.79 -15.26
C ARG A 383 -30.53 50.26 -14.06
N GLU A 384 -30.08 51.32 -13.37
CA GLU A 384 -30.88 52.07 -12.37
C GLU A 384 -32.11 52.74 -13.03
N GLY A 385 -33.17 51.95 -13.22
CA GLY A 385 -34.42 52.41 -13.84
C GLY A 385 -35.57 51.40 -13.78
N THR A 386 -35.43 50.26 -13.10
CA THR A 386 -36.54 49.33 -12.83
C THR A 386 -36.28 48.53 -11.57
N GLU A 387 -37.25 48.49 -10.67
CA GLU A 387 -37.16 47.85 -9.35
C GLU A 387 -36.91 46.33 -9.46
N LYS A 388 -35.67 45.90 -9.25
CA LYS A 388 -35.31 44.50 -9.01
C LYS A 388 -34.25 44.42 -7.93
N SER A 389 -34.58 43.78 -6.81
CA SER A 389 -33.60 43.36 -5.82
C SER A 389 -32.49 42.53 -6.48
N PRO A 390 -31.20 42.77 -6.19
CA PRO A 390 -30.12 42.01 -6.80
C PRO A 390 -30.28 40.52 -6.51
N ARG A 391 -30.22 39.68 -7.55
CA ARG A 391 -30.50 38.23 -7.48
C ARG A 391 -29.53 37.49 -6.55
N TYR A 392 -28.35 38.05 -6.34
CA TYR A 392 -27.29 37.54 -5.47
C TYR A 392 -26.75 38.68 -4.60
N HIS A 393 -26.42 38.38 -3.36
CA HIS A 393 -25.77 39.36 -2.47
C HIS A 393 -24.28 39.46 -2.83
N ARG A 394 -23.77 40.70 -3.02
CA ARG A 394 -22.33 40.97 -3.17
C ARG A 394 -21.75 41.52 -1.88
N THR A 395 -20.55 41.09 -1.55
CA THR A 395 -19.74 41.66 -0.46
C THR A 395 -18.95 42.87 -0.96
N GLU A 396 -18.46 43.70 -0.03
CA GLU A 396 -17.70 44.92 -0.34
C GLU A 396 -16.39 44.64 -1.11
N ASP A 397 -15.83 43.44 -0.97
CA ASP A 397 -14.64 42.98 -1.67
C ASP A 397 -14.91 42.26 -3.01
N GLY A 398 -16.12 42.41 -3.55
CA GLY A 398 -16.48 41.99 -4.91
C GLY A 398 -16.88 40.53 -5.08
N PHE A 399 -16.83 39.71 -4.01
CA PHE A 399 -17.36 38.35 -4.07
C PHE A 399 -18.89 38.35 -4.13
N ILE A 400 -19.44 37.29 -4.72
CA ILE A 400 -20.88 37.07 -4.90
C ILE A 400 -21.27 35.81 -4.12
N CYS A 401 -22.21 35.92 -3.19
CA CYS A 401 -22.75 34.78 -2.45
C CYS A 401 -23.72 33.98 -3.33
N ILE A 402 -23.42 32.69 -3.53
CA ILE A 402 -24.14 31.77 -4.44
C ILE A 402 -24.70 30.53 -3.72
N GLY A 403 -24.49 30.39 -2.41
CA GLY A 403 -24.99 29.27 -1.64
C GLY A 403 -24.62 29.34 -0.15
N MET A 404 -25.06 28.35 0.62
CA MET A 404 -24.74 28.19 2.04
C MET A 404 -24.64 26.71 2.40
N PHE A 405 -23.86 26.39 3.43
CA PHE A 405 -23.81 25.05 4.03
C PHE A 405 -25.11 24.74 4.79
N GLN A 406 -25.78 23.65 4.38
CA GLN A 406 -26.94 23.07 5.05
C GLN A 406 -26.56 21.68 5.56
N ASN A 407 -26.70 21.44 6.88
CA ASN A 407 -26.35 20.17 7.54
C ASN A 407 -24.91 19.66 7.28
N GLY A 408 -23.98 20.55 6.92
CA GLY A 408 -22.61 20.21 6.53
C GLY A 408 -22.41 19.85 5.05
N ILE A 409 -23.35 20.18 4.17
CA ILE A 409 -23.18 20.07 2.71
C ILE A 409 -23.50 21.41 2.06
N ALA A 410 -22.71 21.84 1.08
CA ALA A 410 -23.04 22.93 0.18
C ALA A 410 -22.84 22.48 -1.26
N GLU A 411 -23.88 22.47 -2.07
CA GLU A 411 -23.80 22.15 -3.50
C GLU A 411 -24.70 23.08 -4.31
N GLY A 412 -24.31 23.33 -5.55
CA GLY A 412 -25.05 24.21 -6.44
C GLY A 412 -24.42 24.32 -7.82
N GLU A 413 -25.23 24.75 -8.77
CA GLU A 413 -24.78 25.12 -10.11
C GLU A 413 -24.39 26.60 -10.15
N VAL A 414 -23.41 26.94 -10.97
CA VAL A 414 -22.88 28.29 -11.10
C VAL A 414 -23.45 28.92 -12.36
N ASP A 415 -24.46 29.78 -12.20
CA ASP A 415 -24.26 31.18 -12.63
C ASP A 415 -23.60 31.45 -14.00
N PRO A 416 -24.00 30.90 -15.17
CA PRO A 416 -23.23 31.09 -16.39
C PRO A 416 -23.04 32.57 -16.78
N SER A 417 -23.89 33.46 -16.27
CA SER A 417 -23.74 34.91 -16.43
C SER A 417 -22.52 35.51 -15.68
N PHE A 418 -21.95 34.83 -14.69
CA PHE A 418 -20.72 35.23 -14.01
C PHE A 418 -19.45 35.02 -14.84
N GLY A 419 -19.50 34.24 -15.92
CA GLY A 419 -18.34 34.00 -16.79
C GLY A 419 -17.21 33.20 -16.11
N PRO A 420 -15.93 33.48 -16.45
CA PRO A 420 -14.79 32.87 -15.77
C PRO A 420 -14.64 33.40 -14.34
N LEU A 421 -14.37 32.51 -13.38
CA LEU A 421 -14.11 32.87 -11.98
C LEU A 421 -12.60 32.91 -11.69
N GLU A 422 -12.15 33.87 -10.90
CA GLU A 422 -10.79 33.90 -10.33
C GLU A 422 -10.72 33.07 -9.04
N ALA A 423 -11.75 33.09 -8.19
CA ALA A 423 -11.72 32.39 -6.90
C ALA A 423 -13.09 31.88 -6.42
N PHE A 424 -13.03 30.85 -5.59
CA PHE A 424 -14.07 30.47 -4.62
C PHE A 424 -13.64 30.89 -3.21
N ARG A 425 -14.59 31.28 -2.37
CA ARG A 425 -14.43 31.46 -0.92
C ARG A 425 -15.57 30.77 -0.17
N LEU A 426 -15.26 30.17 0.96
CA LEU A 426 -16.21 29.77 1.98
C LEU A 426 -15.98 30.70 3.18
N THR A 427 -17.02 31.39 3.67
CA THR A 427 -16.89 32.35 4.79
C THR A 427 -17.78 31.93 5.95
N VAL A 428 -17.21 31.84 7.15
CA VAL A 428 -17.93 31.47 8.37
C VAL A 428 -18.65 32.70 8.91
N LEU A 429 -19.99 32.68 8.97
CA LEU A 429 -20.80 33.84 9.34
C LEU A 429 -21.05 33.96 10.85
N THR A 430 -20.91 32.86 11.60
CA THR A 430 -21.09 32.81 13.06
C THR A 430 -20.12 31.81 13.69
N ASP A 431 -19.63 32.12 14.89
CA ASP A 431 -18.78 31.23 15.69
C ASP A 431 -19.36 29.82 15.84
N SER A 432 -18.49 28.80 15.74
CA SER A 432 -18.86 27.40 15.96
C SER A 432 -18.27 26.85 17.26
N PRO A 433 -19.07 26.17 18.11
CA PRO A 433 -18.55 25.47 19.29
C PRO A 433 -17.83 24.14 18.95
N VAL A 434 -17.83 23.70 17.69
CA VAL A 434 -17.23 22.44 17.24
C VAL A 434 -16.11 22.65 16.22
N TRP A 435 -15.17 21.69 16.17
CA TRP A 435 -14.10 21.66 15.18
C TRP A 435 -14.68 21.41 13.78
N VAL A 436 -13.87 21.59 12.73
CA VAL A 436 -14.34 21.55 11.35
C VAL A 436 -13.52 20.59 10.49
N ILE A 437 -14.22 19.67 9.83
CA ILE A 437 -13.68 18.79 8.79
C ILE A 437 -14.25 19.20 7.43
N LEU A 438 -13.43 19.26 6.39
CA LEU A 438 -13.87 19.38 4.99
C LEU A 438 -13.36 18.13 4.23
N SER A 439 -14.29 17.24 3.89
CA SER A 439 -14.02 15.83 3.50
C SER A 439 -14.29 15.52 2.03
N GLU A 440 -14.98 16.39 1.31
CA GLU A 440 -15.16 16.31 -0.14
C GLU A 440 -15.11 17.73 -0.71
N ILE A 441 -14.19 17.95 -1.65
CA ILE A 441 -14.09 19.20 -2.44
C ILE A 441 -14.20 18.79 -3.90
N PHE A 442 -15.25 19.25 -4.58
CA PHE A 442 -15.49 18.98 -6.00
C PHE A 442 -15.91 20.27 -6.72
N ILE A 443 -15.11 20.67 -7.71
CA ILE A 443 -15.35 21.84 -8.56
C ILE A 443 -15.30 21.37 -10.02
N ARG A 444 -16.47 21.29 -10.67
CA ARG A 444 -16.59 20.90 -12.08
C ARG A 444 -16.45 22.11 -12.98
N LYS A 445 -15.43 22.09 -13.85
CA LYS A 445 -15.31 23.05 -14.96
C LYS A 445 -16.47 22.90 -15.93
N ALA A 446 -16.92 23.99 -16.52
CA ALA A 446 -17.68 23.92 -17.77
C ALA A 446 -16.72 23.50 -18.91
N GLU A 447 -17.25 22.78 -19.91
CA GLU A 447 -16.54 22.42 -21.15
C GLU A 447 -16.53 23.59 -22.17
#